data_AF-A0A4Y0BJS9-F1
#
_entry.id   AF-A0A4Y0BJS9-F1
#
_cell.length_a   1.000
_cell.length_b   1.000
_cell.length_c   1.000
_cell.angle_alpha   90.00
_cell.angle_beta   90.00
_cell.angle_gamma   90.00
#
_symmetry.space_group_name_H-M   'P 1'
#
loop_
_entity.id
_entity.type
_entity.pdbx_description
1 polymer ?
#
loop_
_entity_poly.entity_id
_entity_poly.type
_entity_poly.pdbx_seq_one_letter_code
_entity_poly.pdbx_strand_id
1 'polypeptide(L)'
;MGCNTSQEIPSYGGGQKTTDSAAALGELLEGDIEEVEQAATKIQAAFRGHKVRREMKQGDGVTGAEGQQKQDQEREPTKEELEAEFDPNDQELTHAATRIQASFRGHMARKTAGADKGEDEKKEVDIDEITKKVAEELDIDMDDPELHKAASKIQASFRGHKVRKEVPKENEN
;
A
#
# COMPACT_ATOMS: atom_id res chain seq x y z
N MET A 1 -24.17 55.61 -28.53
CA MET A 1 -23.66 54.82 -27.39
C MET A 1 -24.56 53.61 -27.22
N GLY A 2 -23.98 52.41 -27.22
CA GLY A 2 -24.71 51.15 -27.05
C GLY A 2 -24.42 50.16 -28.17
N CYS A 3 -23.26 49.51 -28.11
CA CYS A 3 -22.98 48.29 -28.86
C CYS A 3 -23.66 47.08 -28.18
N ASN A 4 -23.77 45.99 -28.94
CA ASN A 4 -23.90 44.57 -28.53
C ASN A 4 -25.28 43.93 -28.78
N THR A 5 -25.41 42.75 -29.39
CA THR A 5 -24.48 41.88 -30.13
C THR A 5 -25.38 40.94 -30.94
N SER A 6 -25.33 41.02 -32.27
CA SER A 6 -25.76 39.90 -33.13
C SER A 6 -24.81 38.74 -32.92
N GLN A 7 -25.33 37.57 -32.56
CA GLN A 7 -24.68 36.31 -32.88
C GLN A 7 -25.77 35.31 -33.24
N GLU A 8 -26.09 35.30 -34.53
CA GLU A 8 -26.73 34.19 -35.21
C GLU A 8 -25.96 32.91 -34.90
N ILE A 9 -26.71 31.87 -34.56
CA ILE A 9 -26.22 30.54 -34.24
C ILE A 9 -25.78 29.89 -35.56
N PRO A 10 -24.50 29.54 -35.78
CA PRO A 10 -24.12 28.76 -36.94
C PRO A 10 -24.57 27.32 -36.73
N SER A 11 -25.63 26.92 -37.43
CA SER A 11 -26.05 25.53 -37.61
C SER A 11 -24.93 24.77 -38.31
N TYR A 12 -24.16 23.96 -37.56
CA TYR A 12 -23.22 23.01 -38.13
C TYR A 12 -23.91 21.65 -38.28
N GLY A 13 -24.68 21.53 -39.37
CA GLY A 13 -24.93 20.26 -40.01
C GLY A 13 -23.98 20.10 -41.19
N GLY A 14 -23.29 18.96 -41.29
CA GLY A 14 -22.55 18.60 -42.50
C GLY A 14 -21.19 17.99 -42.19
N GLY A 15 -21.10 16.67 -42.36
CA GLY A 15 -19.88 15.91 -42.17
C GLY A 15 -18.73 16.39 -43.05
N GLN A 16 -17.60 16.64 -42.42
CA GLN A 16 -16.29 16.50 -43.05
C GLN A 16 -15.51 15.53 -42.17
N LYS A 17 -15.26 14.34 -42.71
CA LYS A 17 -14.31 13.40 -42.11
C LYS A 17 -12.97 14.13 -42.13
N THR A 18 -12.50 14.58 -40.97
CA THR A 18 -11.15 15.14 -40.82
C THR A 18 -10.17 13.99 -40.87
N THR A 19 -9.90 13.48 -42.07
CA THR A 19 -8.81 12.53 -42.33
C THR A 19 -7.45 13.22 -42.32
N ASP A 20 -7.42 14.56 -42.24
CA ASP A 20 -6.18 15.34 -42.34
C ASP A 20 -5.57 15.70 -40.97
N SER A 21 -6.23 15.39 -39.85
CA SER A 21 -5.66 15.63 -38.50
C SER A 21 -4.73 14.53 -38.02
N ALA A 22 -4.71 13.36 -38.67
CA ALA A 22 -3.80 12.26 -38.35
C ALA A 22 -2.36 12.57 -38.78
N ALA A 23 -2.18 13.27 -39.91
CA ALA A 23 -0.86 13.64 -40.41
C ALA A 23 -0.21 14.75 -39.56
N ALA A 24 -0.99 15.71 -39.08
CA ALA A 24 -0.48 16.81 -38.25
C ALA A 24 -0.09 16.39 -36.82
N LEU A 25 -0.62 15.27 -36.31
CA LEU A 25 -0.23 14.70 -35.02
C LEU A 25 1.09 13.90 -35.07
N GLY A 26 1.47 13.43 -36.26
CA GLY A 26 2.74 12.70 -36.47
C GLY A 26 3.98 13.60 -36.42
N GLU A 27 3.82 14.91 -36.64
CA GLU A 27 4.94 15.87 -36.65
C GLU A 27 5.29 16.40 -35.25
N LEU A 28 4.44 16.18 -34.23
CA LEU A 28 4.63 16.69 -32.88
C LEU A 28 5.14 15.64 -31.87
N LEU A 29 5.21 14.37 -32.27
CA LEU A 29 5.69 13.26 -31.45
C LEU A 29 7.12 12.92 -31.88
N GLU A 30 8.08 13.64 -31.29
CA GLU A 30 9.52 13.49 -31.48
C GLU A 30 10.05 12.23 -30.75
N GLY A 31 9.45 11.07 -31.04
CA GLY A 31 9.78 9.78 -30.46
C GLY A 31 9.34 8.63 -31.35
N ASP A 32 10.01 7.48 -31.24
CA ASP A 32 9.75 6.30 -32.07
C ASP A 32 8.26 5.92 -31.98
N ILE A 33 7.59 5.91 -33.13
CA ILE A 33 6.14 5.63 -33.24
C ILE A 33 5.78 4.32 -32.51
N GLU A 34 6.66 3.32 -32.58
CA GLU A 34 6.51 2.04 -31.89
C GLU A 34 6.49 2.18 -30.35
N GLU A 35 7.31 3.06 -29.76
CA GLU A 35 7.31 3.30 -28.31
C GLU A 35 6.04 4.03 -27.86
N VAL A 36 5.55 4.98 -28.67
CA VAL A 36 4.30 5.70 -28.41
C VAL A 36 3.11 4.74 -28.44
N GLU A 37 3.09 3.79 -29.38
CA GLU A 37 2.07 2.74 -29.45
C GLU A 37 2.12 1.78 -28.26
N GLN A 38 3.32 1.38 -27.83
CA GLN A 38 3.51 0.55 -26.64
C GLN A 38 3.09 1.27 -25.34
N ALA A 39 3.37 2.57 -25.24
CA ALA A 39 2.94 3.39 -24.11
C ALA A 39 1.41 3.55 -24.10
N ALA A 40 0.80 3.82 -25.26
CA ALA A 40 -0.64 3.95 -25.40
C ALA A 40 -1.37 2.65 -25.01
N THR A 41 -0.89 1.50 -25.48
CA THR A 41 -1.47 0.18 -25.13
C THR A 41 -1.36 -0.12 -23.63
N LYS A 42 -0.24 0.23 -22.97
CA LYS A 42 -0.09 0.13 -21.51
C LYS A 42 -1.09 1.01 -20.75
N ILE A 43 -1.26 2.28 -21.18
CA ILE A 43 -2.22 3.21 -20.58
C ILE A 43 -3.65 2.71 -20.76
N GLN A 44 -4.00 2.22 -21.95
CA GLN A 44 -5.33 1.67 -22.23
C GLN A 44 -5.62 0.42 -21.40
N ALA A 45 -4.65 -0.50 -21.28
CA ALA A 45 -4.79 -1.69 -20.46
C ALA A 45 -4.92 -1.35 -18.97
N ALA A 46 -4.10 -0.42 -18.47
CA ALA A 46 -4.15 0.08 -17.09
C ALA A 46 -5.51 0.73 -16.78
N PHE A 47 -6.03 1.55 -17.70
CA PHE A 47 -7.32 2.22 -17.53
C PHE A 47 -8.50 1.24 -17.56
N ARG A 48 -8.52 0.28 -18.49
CA ARG A 48 -9.54 -0.78 -18.51
C ARG A 48 -9.54 -1.56 -17.20
N GLY A 49 -8.37 -1.94 -16.70
CA GLY A 49 -8.23 -2.61 -15.41
C GLY A 49 -8.66 -1.74 -14.23
N HIS A 50 -8.30 -0.45 -14.23
CA HIS A 50 -8.72 0.50 -13.21
C HIS A 50 -10.24 0.69 -13.18
N LYS A 51 -10.89 0.76 -14.34
CA LYS A 51 -12.35 0.87 -14.46
C LYS A 51 -13.05 -0.34 -13.82
N VAL A 52 -12.63 -1.56 -14.16
CA VAL A 52 -13.18 -2.80 -13.58
C VAL A 52 -12.94 -2.86 -12.07
N ARG A 53 -11.71 -2.58 -11.62
CA ARG A 53 -11.40 -2.55 -10.18
C ARG A 53 -12.21 -1.49 -9.43
N ARG A 54 -12.48 -0.34 -10.05
CA ARG A 54 -13.27 0.73 -9.47
C ARG A 54 -14.75 0.39 -9.41
N GLU A 55 -15.31 -0.25 -10.45
CA GLU A 55 -16.68 -0.76 -10.45
C GLU A 55 -16.86 -1.87 -9.41
N MET A 56 -15.89 -2.78 -9.29
CA MET A 56 -15.89 -3.81 -8.23
C MET A 56 -15.77 -3.18 -6.84
N LYS A 57 -14.91 -2.18 -6.65
CA LYS A 57 -14.79 -1.43 -5.38
C LYS A 57 -16.03 -0.59 -5.04
N GLN A 58 -16.82 -0.19 -6.05
CA GLN A 58 -18.10 0.51 -5.84
C GLN A 58 -19.26 -0.46 -5.61
N GLY A 59 -19.17 -1.70 -6.12
CA GLY A 59 -20.13 -2.76 -5.82
C GLY A 59 -19.89 -3.46 -4.48
N ASP A 60 -18.69 -3.35 -3.93
CA ASP A 60 -18.28 -3.93 -2.65
C ASP A 60 -17.91 -2.82 -1.67
N GLY A 61 -18.95 -2.15 -1.15
CA GLY A 61 -18.88 -1.13 -0.09
C GLY A 61 -18.36 -1.68 1.24
N VAL A 62 -17.12 -2.18 1.25
CA VAL A 62 -16.34 -2.54 2.42
C VAL A 62 -15.19 -1.52 2.55
N THR A 63 -15.59 -0.27 2.77
CA THR A 63 -15.00 0.58 3.81
C THR A 63 -16.07 1.57 4.26
N GLY A 64 -16.85 1.16 5.26
CA GLY A 64 -17.58 2.06 6.17
C GLY A 64 -18.66 2.94 5.56
N ALA A 65 -19.88 2.39 5.49
CA ALA A 65 -21.21 3.03 5.50
C ALA A 65 -22.08 2.54 4.35
N GLU A 66 -23.16 1.84 4.74
CA GLU A 66 -24.39 1.59 3.95
C GLU A 66 -24.29 0.56 2.80
N GLY A 67 -24.37 -0.72 3.19
CA GLY A 67 -24.84 -1.79 2.31
C GLY A 67 -26.38 -1.87 2.32
N GLN A 68 -27.00 -1.71 1.15
CA GLN A 68 -28.38 -2.10 0.82
C GLN A 68 -28.30 -2.90 -0.49
N GLN A 69 -28.95 -4.04 -0.74
CA GLN A 69 -29.92 -4.89 -0.05
C GLN A 69 -29.86 -6.25 -0.78
N LYS A 70 -29.58 -7.34 -0.06
CA LYS A 70 -30.23 -8.64 -0.31
C LYS A 70 -31.12 -8.86 0.90
N GLN A 71 -32.42 -8.92 0.64
CA GLN A 71 -33.46 -9.05 1.66
C GLN A 71 -33.45 -10.48 2.22
N ASP A 72 -32.64 -10.69 3.26
CA ASP A 72 -33.03 -11.51 4.40
C ASP A 72 -32.93 -10.59 5.60
N GLN A 73 -34.07 -10.26 6.21
CA GLN A 73 -34.10 -9.49 7.45
C GLN A 73 -33.60 -10.40 8.58
N GLU A 74 -32.29 -10.53 8.73
CA GLU A 74 -31.72 -11.03 9.97
C GLU A 74 -31.89 -9.92 11.02
N ARG A 75 -32.94 -10.07 11.84
CA ARG A 75 -33.10 -9.32 13.08
C ARG A 75 -31.79 -9.45 13.85
N GLU A 76 -31.22 -8.33 14.32
CA GLU A 76 -30.08 -8.41 15.24
C GLU A 76 -30.47 -9.32 16.41
N PRO A 77 -29.76 -10.45 16.62
CA PRO A 77 -30.09 -11.37 17.69
C PRO A 77 -30.03 -10.61 19.01
N THR A 78 -31.09 -10.72 19.78
CA THR A 78 -31.12 -10.11 21.10
C THR A 78 -30.05 -10.76 21.97
N LYS A 79 -29.48 -10.02 22.92
CA LYS A 79 -28.46 -10.54 23.84
C LYS A 79 -28.90 -11.87 24.50
N GLU A 80 -30.18 -11.98 24.81
CA GLU A 80 -30.82 -13.16 25.42
C GLU A 80 -30.86 -14.37 24.48
N GLU A 81 -31.10 -14.17 23.18
CA GLU A 81 -31.02 -15.22 22.17
C GLU A 81 -29.58 -15.70 21.96
N LEU A 82 -28.62 -14.77 21.99
CA LEU A 82 -27.19 -15.09 21.88
C LEU A 82 -26.70 -15.91 23.09
N GLU A 83 -27.08 -15.49 24.31
CA GLU A 83 -26.74 -16.20 25.55
C GLU A 83 -27.40 -17.59 25.62
N ALA A 84 -28.56 -17.78 24.98
CA ALA A 84 -29.22 -19.08 24.90
C ALA A 84 -28.50 -20.06 23.94
N GLU A 85 -27.75 -19.57 22.95
CA GLU A 85 -26.93 -20.40 22.04
C GLU A 85 -25.58 -20.81 22.65
N PHE A 86 -25.09 -20.09 23.67
CA PHE A 86 -23.84 -20.44 24.35
C PHE A 86 -24.11 -21.41 25.51
N ASP A 87 -23.91 -22.71 25.30
CA ASP A 87 -23.91 -23.68 26.38
C ASP A 87 -22.63 -23.53 27.23
N PRO A 88 -22.72 -23.15 28.52
CA PRO A 88 -21.55 -23.02 29.39
C PRO A 88 -20.84 -24.36 29.67
N ASN A 89 -21.46 -25.51 29.35
CA ASN A 89 -20.84 -26.82 29.46
C ASN A 89 -20.18 -27.31 28.16
N ASP A 90 -20.26 -26.53 27.07
CA ASP A 90 -19.56 -26.85 25.83
C ASP A 90 -18.04 -26.65 26.02
N GLN A 91 -17.33 -27.79 26.08
CA GLN A 91 -15.89 -27.82 26.22
C GLN A 91 -15.18 -27.20 25.01
N GLU A 92 -15.71 -27.35 23.79
CA GLU A 92 -15.08 -26.79 22.59
C GLU A 92 -15.19 -25.27 22.58
N LEU A 93 -16.36 -24.74 22.92
CA LEU A 93 -16.61 -23.30 23.05
C LEU A 93 -15.69 -22.67 24.11
N THR A 94 -15.59 -23.29 25.29
CA THR A 94 -14.74 -22.79 26.38
C THR A 94 -13.24 -22.84 26.02
N HIS A 95 -12.78 -23.89 25.34
CA HIS A 95 -11.41 -23.98 24.82
C HIS A 95 -11.14 -22.92 23.75
N ALA A 96 -12.09 -22.69 22.83
CA ALA A 96 -11.97 -21.67 21.80
C ALA A 96 -11.89 -20.25 22.40
N ALA A 97 -12.80 -19.93 23.32
CA ALA A 97 -12.80 -18.66 24.05
C ALA A 97 -11.48 -18.44 24.78
N THR A 98 -10.97 -19.46 25.48
CA THR A 98 -9.67 -19.42 26.17
C THR A 98 -8.52 -19.14 25.20
N ARG A 99 -8.53 -19.77 24.01
CA ARG A 99 -7.51 -19.55 22.97
C ARG A 99 -7.54 -18.12 22.43
N ILE A 100 -8.73 -17.57 22.19
CA ILE A 100 -8.91 -16.19 21.72
C ILE A 100 -8.41 -15.20 22.78
N GLN A 101 -8.82 -15.38 24.04
CA GLN A 101 -8.39 -14.54 25.16
C GLN A 101 -6.87 -14.59 25.37
N ALA A 102 -6.27 -15.78 25.32
CA ALA A 102 -4.82 -15.94 25.45
C ALA A 102 -4.06 -15.27 24.29
N SER A 103 -4.56 -15.43 23.06
CA SER A 103 -3.99 -14.78 21.87
C SER A 103 -4.05 -13.26 21.99
N PHE A 104 -5.20 -12.71 22.41
CA PHE A 104 -5.41 -11.28 22.58
C PHE A 104 -4.55 -10.69 23.70
N ARG A 105 -4.48 -11.35 24.86
CA ARG A 105 -3.58 -10.94 25.95
C ARG A 105 -2.13 -10.93 25.49
N GLY A 106 -1.71 -11.96 24.74
CA GLY A 106 -0.39 -12.03 24.14
C GLY A 106 -0.15 -10.92 23.10
N HIS A 107 -1.15 -10.60 22.28
CA HIS A 107 -1.08 -9.50 21.32
C HIS A 107 -0.92 -8.17 22.04
N MET A 108 -1.71 -7.91 23.09
CA MET A 108 -1.61 -6.70 23.89
C MET A 108 -0.24 -6.58 24.57
N ALA A 109 0.28 -7.65 25.17
CA ALA A 109 1.61 -7.66 25.77
C ALA A 109 2.72 -7.37 24.74
N ARG A 110 2.62 -7.94 23.53
CA ARG A 110 3.58 -7.67 22.44
C ARG A 110 3.42 -6.28 21.85
N LYS A 111 2.22 -5.73 21.83
CA LYS A 111 1.94 -4.37 21.33
C LYS A 111 2.48 -3.33 22.30
N THR A 112 2.28 -3.51 23.61
CA THR A 112 2.83 -2.62 24.63
C THR A 112 4.35 -2.78 24.77
N ALA A 113 4.88 -4.00 24.79
CA ALA A 113 6.34 -4.24 24.82
C ALA A 113 7.06 -3.91 23.50
N GLY A 114 6.33 -3.92 22.38
CA GLY A 114 6.83 -3.49 21.08
C GLY A 114 6.83 -1.97 20.92
N ALA A 115 5.87 -1.28 21.56
CA ALA A 115 5.85 0.18 21.67
C ALA A 115 6.99 0.70 22.57
N ASP A 116 7.34 -0.03 23.63
CA ASP A 116 8.42 0.32 24.57
C ASP A 116 9.84 0.09 24.02
N LYS A 117 10.00 -0.72 22.97
CA LYS A 117 11.29 -0.93 22.28
C LYS A 117 11.61 0.14 21.21
N GLY A 118 10.78 1.18 21.14
CA GLY A 118 10.91 2.28 20.18
C GLY A 118 11.73 3.48 20.66
N GLU A 119 11.98 3.62 21.98
CA GLU A 119 12.62 4.81 22.53
C GLU A 119 13.77 4.45 23.49
N ASP A 120 14.98 4.83 23.07
CA ASP A 120 16.18 5.14 23.86
C ASP A 120 16.67 4.18 24.97
N GLU A 121 17.65 3.34 24.59
CA GLU A 121 18.99 3.51 25.16
C GLU A 121 19.97 3.76 24.00
N LYS A 122 20.10 5.01 23.56
CA LYS A 122 21.33 5.45 22.88
C LYS A 122 22.44 5.46 23.92
N LYS A 123 22.98 4.28 24.24
CA LYS A 123 24.36 4.24 24.71
C LYS A 123 25.18 4.85 23.59
N GLU A 124 25.87 5.95 23.86
CA GLU A 124 26.94 6.44 22.99
C GLU A 124 28.00 5.34 23.00
N VAL A 125 27.87 4.43 22.04
CA VAL A 125 28.86 3.40 21.82
C VAL A 125 29.90 4.04 20.94
N ASP A 126 31.12 4.20 21.47
CA ASP A 126 32.26 4.66 20.68
C ASP A 126 32.59 3.59 19.63
N ILE A 127 32.09 3.80 18.42
CA ILE A 127 32.25 2.88 17.30
C ILE A 127 33.74 2.77 16.93
N ASP A 128 34.51 3.84 17.10
CA ASP A 128 35.93 3.87 16.78
C ASP A 128 36.74 3.04 17.80
N GLU A 129 36.37 3.09 19.09
CA GLU A 129 37.01 2.24 20.11
C GLU A 129 36.68 0.75 19.90
N ILE A 130 35.44 0.41 19.52
CA ILE A 130 35.04 -0.97 19.24
C ILE A 130 35.73 -1.50 17.99
N THR A 131 35.74 -0.73 16.90
CA THR A 131 36.38 -1.15 15.65
C THR A 131 37.87 -1.40 15.86
N LYS A 132 38.55 -0.55 16.63
CA LYS A 132 39.97 -0.74 16.96
C LYS A 132 40.22 -1.98 17.82
N LYS A 133 39.42 -2.21 18.87
CA LYS A 133 39.55 -3.42 19.71
C LYS A 133 39.29 -4.70 18.93
N VAL A 134 38.27 -4.70 18.06
CA VAL A 134 37.93 -5.85 17.22
C VAL A 134 39.02 -6.11 16.18
N ALA A 135 39.60 -5.06 15.59
CA ALA A 135 40.72 -5.17 14.66
C ALA A 135 41.96 -5.79 15.33
N GLU A 136 42.30 -5.34 16.55
CA GLU A 136 43.42 -5.87 17.34
C GLU A 136 43.17 -7.31 17.84
N GLU A 137 41.94 -7.68 18.21
CA GLU A 137 41.61 -9.01 18.71
C GLU A 137 41.53 -10.07 17.60
N LEU A 138 41.09 -9.68 16.40
CA LEU A 138 40.89 -10.59 15.27
C LEU A 138 41.98 -10.47 14.19
N ASP A 139 43.04 -9.69 14.43
CA ASP A 139 44.15 -9.42 13.50
C ASP A 139 43.65 -9.03 12.09
N ILE A 140 42.69 -8.11 12.05
CA ILE A 140 42.03 -7.70 10.80
C ILE A 140 42.80 -6.54 10.17
N ASP A 141 43.22 -6.71 8.91
CA ASP A 141 43.78 -5.63 8.10
C ASP A 141 42.68 -4.65 7.67
N MET A 142 42.75 -3.41 8.15
CA MET A 142 41.79 -2.35 7.83
C MET A 142 41.90 -1.85 6.38
N ASP A 143 43.04 -2.08 5.71
CA ASP A 143 43.26 -1.67 4.33
C ASP A 143 42.86 -2.75 3.31
N ASP A 144 42.39 -3.92 3.77
CA ASP A 144 41.98 -5.01 2.89
C ASP A 144 40.78 -4.62 1.99
N PRO A 145 40.92 -4.70 0.66
CA PRO A 145 39.81 -4.43 -0.25
C PRO A 145 38.62 -5.39 -0.08
N GLU A 146 38.84 -6.63 0.39
CA GLU A 146 37.76 -7.59 0.61
C GLU A 146 36.93 -7.25 1.86
N LEU A 147 37.58 -6.85 2.95
CA LEU A 147 36.93 -6.29 4.14
C LEU A 147 36.05 -5.08 3.79
N HIS A 148 36.57 -4.11 3.02
CA HIS A 148 35.80 -2.94 2.59
C HIS A 148 34.56 -3.29 1.77
N LYS A 149 34.66 -4.30 0.90
CA LYS A 149 33.54 -4.80 0.11
C LYS A 149 32.49 -5.47 0.99
N ALA A 150 32.91 -6.26 1.98
CA ALA A 150 32.02 -6.90 2.95
C ALA A 150 31.29 -5.86 3.82
N ALA A 151 32.02 -4.89 4.36
CA ALA A 151 31.47 -3.78 5.14
C ALA A 151 30.42 -3.01 4.33
N SER A 152 30.73 -2.68 3.08
CA SER A 152 29.80 -2.01 2.16
C SER A 152 28.50 -2.79 1.97
N LYS A 153 28.57 -4.13 1.85
CA LYS A 153 27.41 -5.01 1.72
C LYS A 153 26.57 -5.05 3.00
N ILE A 154 27.20 -5.10 4.17
CA ILE A 154 26.54 -5.07 5.48
C ILE A 154 25.82 -3.73 5.66
N GLN A 155 26.49 -2.62 5.38
CA GLN A 155 25.91 -1.27 5.45
C GLN A 155 24.71 -1.12 4.50
N ALA A 156 24.81 -1.59 3.25
CA ALA A 156 23.72 -1.54 2.29
C ALA A 156 22.52 -2.38 2.76
N SER A 157 22.77 -3.60 3.27
CA SER A 157 21.74 -4.48 3.83
C SER A 157 21.03 -3.82 5.03
N PHE A 158 21.80 -3.21 5.94
CA PHE A 158 21.27 -2.55 7.13
C PHE A 158 20.46 -1.29 6.78
N ARG A 159 20.95 -0.45 5.85
CA ARG A 159 20.18 0.70 5.32
C ARG A 159 18.83 0.22 4.77
N GLY A 160 18.82 -0.86 3.98
CA GLY A 160 17.59 -1.44 3.46
C GLY A 160 16.68 -2.01 4.55
N HIS A 161 17.24 -2.65 5.58
CA HIS A 161 16.48 -3.15 6.73
C HIS A 161 15.83 -2.01 7.52
N LYS A 162 16.56 -0.92 7.75
CA LYS A 162 16.06 0.28 8.43
C LYS A 162 14.84 0.86 7.71
N VAL A 163 14.94 1.06 6.39
CA VAL A 163 13.81 1.52 5.57
C VAL A 163 12.61 0.57 5.68
N ARG A 164 12.81 -0.75 5.55
CA ARG A 164 11.70 -1.72 5.65
C ARG A 164 11.08 -1.82 7.05
N LYS A 165 11.79 -1.39 8.09
CA LYS A 165 11.30 -1.36 9.47
C LYS A 165 10.58 -0.05 9.80
N GLU A 166 11.08 1.06 9.27
CA GLU A 166 10.54 2.42 9.48
C GLU A 166 9.35 2.74 8.58
N VAL A 167 9.25 2.12 7.40
CA VAL A 167 8.00 2.14 6.63
C VAL A 167 6.99 1.33 7.44
N PRO A 168 5.96 1.96 8.04
CA PRO A 168 4.91 1.21 8.69
C PRO A 168 4.31 0.26 7.66
N LYS A 169 3.85 -0.91 8.10
CA LYS A 169 3.02 -1.78 7.26
C LYS A 169 1.63 -1.14 7.07
N GLU A 170 1.59 0.11 6.65
CA GLU A 170 0.42 0.79 6.12
C GLU A 170 0.35 0.42 4.65
N ASN A 171 -0.10 -0.81 4.42
CA ASN A 171 -0.77 -1.26 3.20
C ASN A 171 -1.45 -2.60 3.54
N GLU A 172 -2.28 -2.59 4.58
CA GLU A 172 -3.59 -3.26 4.48
C GLU A 172 -4.60 -2.16 4.13
N ASN A 173 -5.05 -2.17 2.88
CA ASN A 173 -6.42 -1.86 2.46
C ASN A 173 -6.60 -2.27 1.00
#